data_AF-A0A5S9M9E4-F1
#
_entry.id   AF-A0A5S9M9E4-F1
#
_cell.length_a   1.000
_cell.length_b   1.000
_cell.length_c   1.000
_cell.angle_alpha   90.00
_cell.angle_beta   90.00
_cell.angle_gamma   90.00
#
_symmetry.space_group_name_H-M   'P 1'
#
loop_
_entity.id
_entity.type
_entity.pdbx_description
1 polymer ?
#
loop_
_entity_poly.entity_id
_entity_poly.type
_entity_poly.pdbx_seq_one_letter_code
_entity_poly.pdbx_strand_id
1 'polypeptide(L)'
;MTTKAAARDDIWLHTKDIPGSHVVIRHQAPDEQTLLEAAQIAAYFSKAKESSSVPVDYTKKNRHVKKKPNGAKPGFVTYDQQQTLFVTPDEDLVLKLRK
;
A
#
# COMPACT_ATOMS: atom_id res chain seq x y z
N MET A 1 10.38 8.20 -2.20
CA MET A 1 11.49 7.25 -2.42
C MET A 1 11.06 5.81 -2.77
N THR A 2 9.79 5.45 -2.83
CA THR A 2 9.34 4.05 -3.03
C THR A 2 9.23 3.59 -4.49
N THR A 3 9.06 4.50 -5.46
CA THR A 3 8.81 4.11 -6.86
C THR A 3 10.07 3.72 -7.65
N LYS A 4 11.27 4.11 -7.21
CA LYS A 4 12.53 3.82 -7.93
C LYS A 4 13.06 2.40 -7.74
N ALA A 5 12.80 1.76 -6.60
CA ALA A 5 13.43 0.49 -6.21
C ALA A 5 12.55 -0.75 -6.39
N ALA A 6 11.30 -0.58 -6.85
CA ALA A 6 10.37 -1.69 -7.00
C ALA A 6 10.29 -2.15 -8.47
N ALA A 7 10.26 -3.46 -8.68
CA ALA A 7 10.17 -4.09 -9.98
C ALA A 7 8.79 -3.86 -10.61
N ARG A 8 8.66 -4.25 -11.89
CA ARG A 8 7.41 -4.06 -12.63
C ARG A 8 6.27 -4.91 -12.04
N ASP A 9 6.56 -6.11 -11.56
CA ASP A 9 5.56 -7.05 -11.08
C ASP A 9 5.23 -6.93 -9.58
N ASP A 10 5.81 -5.94 -8.91
CA ASP A 10 5.55 -5.75 -7.48
C ASP A 10 4.11 -5.29 -7.21
N ILE A 11 3.57 -5.71 -6.07
CA ILE A 11 2.28 -5.22 -5.57
C ILE A 11 2.51 -3.95 -4.75
N TRP A 12 1.79 -2.90 -5.10
CA TRP A 12 1.81 -1.63 -4.37
C TRP A 12 0.53 -1.51 -3.54
N LEU A 13 0.69 -1.05 -2.30
CA LEU A 13 -0.40 -0.84 -1.34
C LEU A 13 -0.33 0.57 -0.76
N HIS A 14 -1.49 1.18 -0.57
CA HIS A 14 -1.63 2.48 0.07
C HIS A 14 -3.03 2.64 0.68
N THR A 15 -3.14 3.40 1.75
CA THR A 15 -4.43 3.71 2.37
C THR A 15 -5.32 4.55 1.45
N LYS A 16 -6.59 4.16 1.31
CA LYS A 16 -7.54 4.85 0.44
C LYS A 16 -7.95 6.18 1.07
N ASP A 17 -7.79 7.28 0.33
CA ASP A 17 -8.17 8.65 0.73
C ASP A 17 -7.48 9.21 2.00
N ILE A 18 -6.62 8.42 2.63
CA ILE A 18 -5.93 8.76 3.88
C ILE A 18 -4.44 8.92 3.56
N PRO A 19 -3.78 9.99 4.05
CA PRO A 19 -2.33 10.11 3.92
C PRO A 19 -1.66 9.00 4.74
N GLY A 20 -0.88 8.17 4.04
CA GLY A 20 -0.19 7.05 4.64
C GLY A 20 1.10 6.71 3.93
N SER A 21 1.71 5.62 4.38
CA SER A 21 2.94 5.11 3.80
C SER A 21 2.66 4.26 2.57
N HIS A 22 3.54 4.36 1.58
CA HIS A 22 3.52 3.51 0.40
C HIS A 22 4.22 2.19 0.72
N VAL A 23 3.47 1.09 0.72
CA VAL A 23 4.03 -0.24 0.94
C VAL A 23 4.15 -0.95 -0.40
N VAL A 24 5.25 -1.67 -0.60
CA VAL A 24 5.48 -2.44 -1.83
C VAL A 24 5.93 -3.85 -1.47
N ILE A 25 5.21 -4.84 -1.95
CA ILE A 25 5.57 -6.25 -1.83
C ILE A 25 6.39 -6.61 -3.07
N ARG A 26 7.66 -6.96 -2.86
CA ARG A 26 8.57 -7.44 -3.91
C ARG A 26 8.35 -8.92 -4.20
N HIS A 27 7.11 -9.27 -4.49
CA HIS A 27 6.68 -10.62 -4.82
C HIS A 27 5.59 -10.53 -5.88
N GLN A 28 5.69 -11.40 -6.88
CA GLN A 28 4.87 -11.34 -8.10
C GLN A 28 3.44 -11.87 -7.87
N ALA A 29 3.30 -12.82 -6.94
CA ALA A 29 2.04 -13.37 -6.49
C ALA A 29 2.12 -13.61 -4.98
N PRO A 30 1.98 -12.56 -4.14
CA PRO A 30 1.92 -12.75 -2.70
C PRO A 30 0.68 -13.53 -2.33
N ASP A 31 0.79 -14.32 -1.27
CA ASP A 31 -0.36 -15.00 -0.68
C ASP A 31 -1.32 -13.97 -0.05
N GLU A 32 -2.58 -14.36 0.17
CA GLU A 32 -3.58 -13.49 0.79
C GLU A 32 -3.13 -13.02 2.17
N GLN A 33 -2.43 -13.89 2.91
CA GLN A 33 -1.84 -13.56 4.20
C GLN A 33 -0.80 -12.43 4.08
N THR A 34 0.12 -12.52 3.12
CA THR A 34 1.13 -11.48 2.89
C THR A 34 0.50 -10.15 2.45
N LEU A 35 -0.58 -10.19 1.67
CA LEU A 35 -1.34 -8.99 1.32
C LEU A 35 -1.97 -8.33 2.55
N LEU A 36 -2.58 -9.12 3.44
CA LEU A 36 -3.17 -8.63 4.68
C LEU A 36 -2.11 -8.07 5.63
N GLU A 37 -0.96 -8.72 5.77
CA GLU A 37 0.17 -8.23 6.59
C GLU A 37 0.70 -6.90 6.05
N ALA A 38 0.94 -6.81 4.74
CA ALA A 38 1.38 -5.57 4.10
C ALA A 38 0.34 -4.45 4.22
N ALA A 39 -0.95 -4.78 4.12
CA ALA A 39 -2.04 -3.83 4.28
C ALA A 39 -2.11 -3.32 5.73
N GLN A 40 -1.93 -4.19 6.73
CA GLN A 40 -1.87 -3.78 8.14
C GLN A 40 -0.69 -2.85 8.39
N ILE A 41 0.48 -3.13 7.82
CA ILE A 41 1.65 -2.22 7.87
C ILE A 41 1.29 -0.86 7.25
N ALA A 42 0.64 -0.85 6.07
CA ALA A 42 0.24 0.39 5.41
C ALA A 42 -0.75 1.20 6.26
N ALA A 43 -1.75 0.53 6.85
CA ALA A 43 -2.72 1.13 7.75
C ALA A 43 -2.09 1.66 9.03
N TYR A 44 -1.16 0.92 9.63
CA TYR A 44 -0.45 1.31 10.84
C TYR A 44 0.43 2.55 10.64
N PHE A 45 1.15 2.63 9.52
CA PHE A 45 1.94 3.80 9.14
C PHE A 45 1.12 4.87 8.39
N SER A 46 -0.18 4.98 8.68
CA SER A 46 -1.08 6.00 8.15
C SER A 46 -1.70 6.86 9.26
N LYS A 47 -2.39 7.92 8.87
CA LYS A 47 -3.20 8.71 9.82
C LYS A 47 -4.36 7.92 10.45
N ALA A 48 -4.76 6.79 9.87
CA ALA A 48 -5.87 5.99 10.36
C ALA A 48 -5.44 4.82 11.26
N LYS A 49 -4.23 4.87 11.84
CA LYS A 49 -3.70 3.81 12.73
C LYS A 49 -4.59 3.51 13.95
N GLU A 50 -5.42 4.46 14.39
CA GLU A 50 -6.33 4.32 15.54
C GLU A 50 -7.76 3.93 15.10
N SER A 51 -8.02 3.84 13.80
CA SER A 51 -9.31 3.45 13.26
C SER A 51 -9.40 1.94 13.10
N SER A 52 -10.54 1.37 13.49
CA SER A 52 -10.87 -0.01 13.14
C SER A 52 -11.42 -0.05 11.71
N SER A 53 -10.99 -1.02 10.90
CA SER A 53 -11.38 -1.15 9.48
C SER A 53 -10.88 -0.02 8.56
N VAL A 54 -9.56 0.10 8.43
CA VAL A 54 -8.91 1.03 7.50
C VAL A 54 -8.96 0.48 6.08
N PRO A 55 -9.47 1.24 5.09
CA PRO A 55 -9.45 0.83 3.70
C PRO A 55 -8.03 1.00 3.12
N VAL A 56 -7.47 -0.09 2.61
CA VAL A 56 -6.16 -0.14 1.95
C VAL A 56 -6.35 -0.62 0.53
N ASP A 57 -6.00 0.24 -0.43
CA ASP A 57 -6.00 -0.11 -1.84
C ASP A 57 -4.69 -0.82 -2.18
N TYR A 58 -4.80 -1.93 -2.91
CA TYR A 58 -3.66 -2.61 -3.51
C TYR A 58 -3.85 -2.79 -5.02
N THR A 59 -2.74 -2.70 -5.75
CA THR A 59 -2.72 -2.87 -7.21
C THR A 59 -1.33 -3.27 -7.70
N LYS A 60 -1.26 -3.83 -8.90
CA LYS A 60 0.03 -4.18 -9.55
C LYS A 60 0.73 -2.92 -10.04
N LYS A 61 1.98 -2.71 -9.59
CA LYS A 61 2.74 -1.46 -9.80
C LYS A 61 2.90 -1.07 -11.28
N ASN A 62 3.27 -1.98 -12.18
CA ASN A 62 3.56 -1.64 -13.58
C ASN A 62 2.33 -1.42 -14.46
N ARG A 63 1.17 -1.97 -14.08
CA ARG A 63 0.00 -1.96 -14.97
C ARG A 63 -0.88 -0.74 -14.73
N HIS A 64 -1.03 -0.33 -13.47
CA HIS A 64 -2.04 0.65 -13.12
C HIS A 64 -1.52 1.89 -12.41
N VAL A 65 -0.39 1.81 -11.70
CA VAL A 65 0.21 2.97 -11.03
C VAL A 65 0.90 3.86 -12.06
N LYS A 66 0.15 4.78 -12.66
CA LYS A 66 0.67 5.72 -13.65
C LYS A 66 1.37 6.87 -12.92
N LYS A 67 2.56 7.22 -13.41
CA LYS A 67 3.18 8.50 -13.08
C LYS A 67 2.22 9.60 -13.52
N LYS A 68 2.08 10.60 -12.66
CA LYS A 68 1.20 11.76 -12.84
C LYS A 68 1.32 12.40 -14.24
N PRO A 69 0.23 12.99 -14.78
CA PRO A 69 0.35 13.93 -15.90
C PRO A 69 1.31 15.08 -15.57
N ASN A 70 2.06 15.55 -16.57
CA ASN A 70 3.04 16.62 -16.45
C ASN A 70 2.40 17.87 -15.82
N GLY A 71 2.91 18.31 -14.67
CA GLY A 71 2.53 19.59 -14.03
C GLY A 71 1.84 19.49 -12.66
N ALA A 72 1.53 18.29 -12.16
CA ALA A 72 0.83 18.16 -10.90
C ALA A 72 1.77 17.92 -9.70
N LYS A 73 1.42 18.45 -8.51
CA LYS A 73 2.26 18.47 -7.30
C LYS A 73 2.96 17.12 -6.99
N PRO A 74 4.26 17.12 -6.63
CA PRO A 74 5.00 15.89 -6.30
C PRO A 74 4.33 15.14 -5.14
N GLY A 75 4.26 13.81 -5.24
CA GLY A 75 3.71 12.92 -4.19
C GLY A 75 2.34 12.31 -4.47
N PHE A 76 1.74 12.59 -5.62
CA PHE A 76 0.39 12.15 -5.95
C PHE A 76 0.47 11.13 -7.10
N VAL A 77 -0.37 10.12 -7.02
CA VAL A 77 -0.29 8.92 -7.84
C VAL A 77 -1.69 8.61 -8.35
N THR A 78 -1.85 8.35 -9.65
CA THR A 78 -3.11 7.87 -10.22
C THR A 78 -2.99 6.38 -10.52
N TYR A 79 -3.96 5.62 -10.04
CA TYR A 79 -4.05 4.19 -10.28
C TYR A 79 -5.47 3.80 -10.69
N ASP A 80 -5.56 2.70 -11.42
CA ASP A 80 -6.80 2.15 -12.00
C ASP A 80 -6.93 0.67 -11.57
N GLN A 81 -8.12 0.10 -11.58
CA GLN A 81 -8.37 -1.30 -11.15
C GLN A 81 -7.71 -1.66 -9.80
N GLN A 82 -7.85 -0.79 -8.78
CA GLN A 82 -7.46 -1.17 -7.43
C GLN A 82 -8.48 -2.12 -6.80
N GLN A 83 -7.98 -3.00 -5.94
CA GLN A 83 -8.82 -3.73 -4.99
C GLN A 83 -8.63 -3.10 -3.62
N THR A 84 -9.73 -2.95 -2.88
CA THR A 84 -9.70 -2.39 -1.52
C THR A 84 -9.82 -3.52 -0.51
N LEU A 85 -8.85 -3.60 0.40
CA LEU A 85 -8.88 -4.44 1.60
C LEU A 85 -9.28 -3.60 2.79
N PHE A 86 -10.08 -4.18 3.68
CA PHE A 86 -10.39 -3.56 4.96
C PHE A 86 -9.59 -4.29 6.03
N VAL A 87 -8.67 -3.58 6.67
CA VAL A 87 -7.80 -4.14 7.70
C VAL A 87 -7.87 -3.31 8.96
N THR A 88 -7.85 -3.96 10.11
CA THR A 88 -7.66 -3.27 11.38
C THR A 88 -6.17 -3.27 11.68
N PRO A 89 -5.51 -2.09 11.78
CA PRO A 89 -4.11 -2.02 12.12
C PRO A 89 -3.90 -2.57 13.53
N ASP A 90 -3.10 -3.62 13.64
CA ASP A 90 -2.69 -4.20 14.92
C ASP A 90 -1.22 -3.90 15.18
N GLU A 91 -0.95 -3.20 16.27
CA GLU A 91 0.40 -2.77 16.63
C GLU A 91 1.31 -3.94 17.00
N ASP A 92 0.80 -4.96 17.69
CA ASP A 92 1.56 -6.15 18.09
C ASP A 92 2.00 -6.96 16.87
N LEU A 93 1.11 -7.11 15.88
CA LEU A 93 1.39 -7.81 14.63
C LEU A 93 2.44 -7.08 13.79
N VAL A 94 2.37 -5.74 13.68
CA VAL A 94 3.38 -4.95 12.96
C VAL A 94 4.75 -4.98 13.67
N LEU A 95 4.77 -4.99 15.01
CA LEU A 95 5.99 -5.16 15.80
C LEU A 95 6.63 -6.54 15.60
N LYS A 96 5.84 -7.61 15.49
CA LYS A 96 6.33 -8.96 15.20
C LYS A 96 6.98 -9.08 13.81
N LEU A 97 6.46 -8.34 12.83
CA LEU A 97 6.95 -8.33 11.46
C LEU A 97 8.24 -7.52 11.24
N ARG A 98 8.73 -6.79 12.25
CA ARG A 98 9.99 -6.02 12.20
C ARG A 98 11.27 -6.88 12.31
N LYS A 99 11.16 -8.21 12.23
CA LYS A 99 12.29 -9.14 12.40
C LYS A 99 13.16 -9.25 11.15
#